data_AF-A0A3M2H438-F1
#
_entry.id   AF-A0A3M2H438-F1
#
_cell.length_a   1.000
_cell.length_b   1.000
_cell.length_c   1.000
_cell.angle_alpha   90.00
_cell.angle_beta   90.00
_cell.angle_gamma   90.00
#
_symmetry.space_group_name_H-M   'P 1'
#
loop_
_entity.id
_entity.type
_entity.pdbx_description
1 polymer ?
#
loop_
_entity_poly.entity_id
_entity_poly.type
_entity_poly.pdbx_seq_one_letter_code
_entity_poly.pdbx_strand_id
1 'polypeptide(L)'
;GAEVGCQGEVGSACAMAAAGLAEVLGASPEQLENAAEIGLEHNLGLTCDPVGGLVQVPCIERNAIAAVKAINAAQMALRGDGEHHISLDRVIRTMRDTGADMHDKYKETSR
;
A
#
# COMPACT_ATOMS: atom_id res chain seq x y z
N GLY A 1 9.65 0.96 -14.00
CA GLY A 1 9.38 0.25 -12.76
C GLY A 1 9.44 1.18 -11.58
N ALA A 2 8.85 0.80 -10.46
CA ALA A 2 8.73 1.64 -9.27
C ALA A 2 10.09 2.01 -8.68
N GLU A 3 10.35 3.32 -8.60
CA GLU A 3 11.57 3.90 -7.99
C GLU A 3 11.59 3.77 -6.46
N VAL A 4 10.49 3.30 -5.86
CA VAL A 4 10.31 3.15 -4.41
C VAL A 4 10.08 1.71 -3.98
N GLY A 5 10.33 0.73 -4.85
CA GLY A 5 10.07 -0.69 -4.60
C GLY A 5 8.58 -1.07 -4.66
N CYS A 6 8.25 -2.27 -4.18
CA CYS A 6 6.92 -2.86 -4.31
C CYS A 6 5.84 -2.20 -3.44
N GLN A 7 6.23 -1.42 -2.44
CA GLN A 7 5.32 -0.51 -1.74
C GLN A 7 4.65 0.50 -2.71
N GLY A 8 5.35 0.92 -3.78
CA GLY A 8 4.79 1.82 -4.80
C GLY A 8 3.89 1.13 -5.83
N GLU A 9 3.84 -0.21 -5.82
CA GLU A 9 3.09 -1.02 -6.79
C GLU A 9 1.95 -1.76 -6.10
N VAL A 10 2.28 -2.78 -5.30
CA VAL A 10 1.31 -3.56 -4.54
C VAL A 10 0.78 -2.75 -3.36
N GLY A 11 1.61 -1.92 -2.72
CA GLY A 11 1.16 -1.05 -1.63
C GLY A 11 0.19 0.02 -2.12
N SER A 12 0.49 0.69 -3.24
CA SER A 12 -0.42 1.66 -3.86
C SER A 12 -1.70 0.99 -4.36
N ALA A 13 -1.63 -0.21 -4.95
CA ALA A 13 -2.80 -0.99 -5.35
C ALA A 13 -3.69 -1.35 -4.15
N CYS A 14 -3.08 -1.76 -3.02
CA CYS A 14 -3.79 -2.05 -1.77
C CYS A 14 -4.53 -0.81 -1.26
N ALA A 15 -3.88 0.36 -1.23
CA ALA A 15 -4.46 1.61 -0.80
C ALA A 15 -5.63 2.05 -1.70
N MET A 16 -5.45 1.98 -3.02
CA MET A 16 -6.50 2.29 -4.00
C MET A 16 -7.71 1.38 -3.84
N ALA A 17 -7.50 0.07 -3.69
CA ALA A 17 -8.58 -0.88 -3.50
C ALA A 17 -9.32 -0.69 -2.17
N ALA A 18 -8.60 -0.36 -1.09
CA ALA A 18 -9.19 -0.10 0.21
C ALA A 18 -10.11 1.13 0.18
N ALA A 19 -9.63 2.24 -0.37
CA ALA A 19 -10.41 3.46 -0.55
C ALA A 19 -11.63 3.23 -1.45
N GLY A 20 -11.43 2.58 -2.60
CA GLY A 20 -12.52 2.28 -3.53
C GLY A 20 -13.61 1.39 -2.92
N LEU A 21 -13.22 0.40 -2.11
CA LEU A 21 -14.19 -0.44 -1.39
C LEU A 21 -14.91 0.35 -0.30
N ALA A 22 -14.20 1.19 0.46
CA ALA A 22 -14.82 2.05 1.48
C ALA A 22 -15.86 2.99 0.86
N GLU A 23 -15.58 3.59 -0.30
CA GLU A 23 -16.53 4.43 -1.06
C GLU A 23 -17.79 3.68 -1.42
N VAL A 24 -17.66 2.47 -2.00
CA VAL A 24 -18.80 1.63 -2.38
C VAL A 24 -19.66 1.25 -1.16
N LEU A 25 -19.07 1.19 0.03
CA LEU A 25 -19.75 0.88 1.28
C LEU A 25 -20.31 2.13 2.00
N GLY A 26 -20.20 3.32 1.41
CA GLY A 26 -20.77 4.55 1.95
C GLY A 26 -19.95 5.24 3.04
N ALA A 27 -18.63 5.06 3.01
CA ALA A 27 -17.70 5.76 3.89
C ALA A 27 -17.75 7.29 3.73
N SER A 28 -17.41 8.03 4.79
CA SER A 28 -17.12 9.47 4.68
C SER A 28 -15.76 9.71 4.01
N PRO A 29 -15.47 10.92 3.49
CA PRO A 29 -14.15 11.26 2.95
C PRO A 29 -13.00 10.96 3.92
N GLU A 30 -13.18 11.22 5.22
CA GLU A 30 -12.19 10.95 6.25
C GLU A 30 -11.91 9.45 6.40
N GLN A 31 -12.96 8.62 6.33
CA GLN A 31 -12.85 7.16 6.32
C GLN A 31 -12.24 6.62 5.02
N LEU A 32 -12.46 7.26 3.87
CA LEU A 32 -11.78 6.91 2.61
C LEU A 32 -10.27 7.08 2.73
N GLU A 33 -9.85 8.23 3.23
CA GLU A 33 -8.44 8.50 3.47
C GLU A 33 -7.89 7.49 4.48
N ASN A 34 -8.66 7.11 5.51
CA ASN A 34 -8.19 6.16 6.53
C ASN A 34 -8.02 4.75 5.96
N ALA A 35 -8.95 4.32 5.10
CA ALA A 35 -8.81 3.04 4.41
C ALA A 35 -7.58 3.01 3.50
N ALA A 36 -7.34 4.10 2.74
CA ALA A 36 -6.16 4.24 1.91
C ALA A 36 -4.86 4.22 2.74
N GLU A 37 -4.88 4.94 3.85
CA GLU A 37 -3.77 5.09 4.79
C GLU A 37 -3.37 3.73 5.38
N ILE A 38 -4.29 3.00 6.01
CA ILE A 38 -4.06 1.65 6.54
C ILE A 38 -3.57 0.71 5.43
N GLY A 39 -4.18 0.79 4.24
CA GLY A 39 -3.80 -0.02 3.09
C GLY A 39 -2.35 0.20 2.64
N LEU A 40 -1.88 1.46 2.64
CA LEU A 40 -0.50 1.80 2.30
C LEU A 40 0.47 1.51 3.45
N GLU A 41 0.09 1.83 4.69
CA GLU A 41 0.90 1.65 5.90
C GLU A 41 1.38 0.20 6.03
N HIS A 42 0.47 -0.77 5.82
CA HIS A 42 0.78 -2.20 5.89
C HIS A 42 1.69 -2.72 4.76
N ASN A 43 2.14 -1.86 3.85
CA ASN A 43 3.04 -2.20 2.75
C ASN A 43 4.30 -1.35 2.72
N LEU A 44 4.48 -0.40 3.66
CA LEU A 44 5.69 0.43 3.74
C LEU A 44 6.96 -0.44 3.88
N GLY A 45 7.99 -0.06 3.14
CA GLY A 45 9.30 -0.75 3.12
C GLY A 45 9.36 -2.00 2.24
N LEU A 46 8.29 -2.38 1.54
CA LEU A 46 8.34 -3.50 0.60
C LEU A 46 9.25 -3.18 -0.58
N THR A 47 10.36 -3.92 -0.69
CA THR A 47 11.29 -3.90 -1.82
C THR A 47 10.75 -4.67 -3.02
N CYS A 48 11.34 -4.46 -4.19
CA CYS A 48 11.11 -5.27 -5.39
C CYS A 48 12.39 -6.06 -5.72
N ASP A 49 12.44 -7.31 -5.26
CA ASP A 49 13.54 -8.27 -5.51
C ASP A 49 12.94 -9.67 -5.75
N PRO A 50 12.29 -9.88 -6.92
CA PRO A 50 11.61 -11.13 -7.20
C PRO A 50 12.58 -12.26 -7.59
N VAL A 51 12.18 -13.49 -7.32
CA VAL A 51 12.98 -14.68 -7.63
C VAL A 51 13.24 -14.77 -9.13
N GLY A 52 14.52 -14.76 -9.51
CA GLY A 52 14.96 -14.83 -10.90
C GLY A 52 14.56 -13.63 -11.76
N GLY A 53 14.18 -12.49 -11.15
CA GLY A 53 13.69 -11.33 -11.88
C GLY A 53 12.29 -11.51 -12.48
N LEU A 54 11.56 -12.57 -12.10
CA LEU A 54 10.27 -12.93 -12.70
C LEU A 54 9.10 -12.39 -11.87
N VAL A 55 8.03 -11.96 -12.53
CA VAL A 55 6.78 -11.53 -11.87
C VAL A 55 5.95 -12.74 -11.43
N GLN A 56 6.52 -13.55 -10.54
CA GLN A 56 5.91 -14.77 -10.00
C GLN A 56 6.01 -14.77 -8.48
N VAL A 57 7.21 -15.00 -7.94
CA VAL A 57 7.47 -15.04 -6.49
C VAL A 57 8.32 -13.83 -6.11
N PRO A 58 7.90 -12.98 -5.17
CA PRO A 58 6.69 -13.07 -4.33
C PRO A 58 5.46 -12.33 -4.89
N CYS A 59 5.48 -11.93 -6.16
CA CYS A 59 4.49 -11.03 -6.76
C CYS A 59 3.04 -11.55 -6.66
N ILE A 60 2.83 -12.85 -6.88
CA ILE A 60 1.51 -13.48 -6.87
C ILE A 60 0.92 -13.48 -5.47
N GLU A 61 1.64 -14.00 -4.47
CA GLU A 61 1.15 -14.01 -3.09
C GLU A 61 1.03 -12.61 -2.50
N ARG A 62 1.87 -11.65 -2.93
CA ARG A 62 1.73 -10.24 -2.54
C ARG A 62 0.40 -9.65 -2.99
N ASN A 63 -0.06 -9.94 -4.21
CA ASN A 63 -1.39 -9.48 -4.67
C ASN A 63 -2.53 -10.12 -3.86
N ALA A 64 -2.45 -11.43 -3.60
CA ALA A 64 -3.46 -12.12 -2.82
C ALA A 64 -3.56 -11.55 -1.38
N ILE A 65 -2.41 -11.34 -0.73
CA ILE A 65 -2.35 -10.76 0.62
C ILE A 65 -2.81 -9.29 0.61
N ALA A 66 -2.41 -8.50 -0.39
CA ALA A 66 -2.82 -7.10 -0.52
C ALA A 66 -4.34 -6.95 -0.71
N ALA A 67 -4.98 -7.84 -1.47
CA ALA A 67 -6.44 -7.85 -1.61
C ALA A 67 -7.15 -8.05 -0.26
N VAL A 68 -6.65 -8.98 0.56
CA VAL A 68 -7.19 -9.20 1.93
C VAL A 68 -6.92 -8.00 2.83
N LYS A 69 -5.72 -7.41 2.77
CA LYS A 69 -5.40 -6.17 3.49
C LYS A 69 -6.34 -5.04 3.12
N ALA A 70 -6.63 -4.84 1.83
CA ALA A 70 -7.53 -3.80 1.37
C ALA A 70 -8.96 -3.94 1.92
N ILE A 71 -9.49 -5.17 1.94
CA ILE A 71 -10.80 -5.47 2.54
C ILE A 71 -10.78 -5.15 4.04
N ASN A 72 -9.75 -5.60 4.75
CA ASN A 72 -9.63 -5.35 6.19
C ASN A 72 -9.47 -3.85 6.50
N ALA A 73 -8.67 -3.13 5.71
CA ALA A 73 -8.47 -1.69 5.85
C ALA A 73 -9.78 -0.91 5.68
N ALA A 74 -10.57 -1.23 4.65
CA ALA A 74 -11.90 -0.64 4.47
C ALA A 74 -12.83 -0.93 5.66
N GLN A 75 -12.84 -2.17 6.15
CA GLN A 75 -13.65 -2.55 7.32
C GLN A 75 -13.20 -1.87 8.61
N MET A 76 -11.89 -1.67 8.81
CA MET A 76 -11.35 -0.95 9.96
C MET A 76 -11.77 0.52 9.92
N ALA A 77 -11.61 1.17 8.77
CA ALA A 77 -11.98 2.57 8.59
C ALA A 77 -13.48 2.81 8.81
N LEU A 78 -14.34 1.94 8.26
CA LEU A 78 -15.80 2.02 8.42
C LEU A 78 -16.29 1.77 9.85
N ARG A 79 -15.51 1.04 10.67
CA ARG A 79 -15.82 0.82 12.09
C ARG A 79 -15.34 1.96 12.97
N GLY A 80 -14.37 2.74 12.50
CA GLY A 80 -13.93 3.99 13.12
C GLY A 80 -14.83 5.16 12.74
N ASP A 81 -14.52 6.32 13.30
CA ASP A 81 -15.13 7.62 12.98
C ASP A 81 -14.36 8.40 11.90
N GLY A 82 -13.33 7.77 11.31
CA GLY A 82 -12.45 8.42 10.35
C GLY A 82 -11.40 9.32 11.01
N GLU A 83 -11.17 9.24 12.32
CA GLU A 83 -10.01 9.88 12.96
C GLU A 83 -8.76 9.00 12.78
N HIS A 84 -7.68 9.59 12.29
CA HIS A 84 -6.43 8.89 12.02
C HIS A 84 -5.38 9.29 13.04
N HIS A 85 -4.67 8.32 13.64
CA HIS A 85 -3.46 8.65 14.40
C HIS A 85 -2.31 9.11 13.49
N ILE A 86 -2.29 8.63 12.25
CA ILE A 86 -1.31 8.94 11.21
C ILE A 86 -2.07 9.33 9.95
N SER A 87 -1.83 10.51 9.39
CA SER A 87 -2.52 10.92 8.17
C SER A 87 -1.99 10.21 6.92
N LEU A 88 -2.82 10.08 5.89
CA LEU A 88 -2.42 9.54 4.59
C LEU A 88 -1.18 10.25 4.02
N ASP A 89 -1.12 11.58 4.11
CA ASP A 89 0.05 12.38 3.71
C ASP A 89 1.33 11.97 4.44
N ARG A 90 1.24 11.61 5.72
CA ARG A 90 2.38 11.14 6.49
C ARG A 90 2.84 9.78 5.97
N VAL A 91 1.92 8.86 5.69
CA VAL A 91 2.25 7.54 5.10
C VAL A 91 2.85 7.68 3.71
N ILE A 92 2.32 8.57 2.85
CA ILE A 92 2.88 8.84 1.52
C ILE A 92 4.30 9.40 1.61
N ARG A 93 4.54 10.34 2.53
CA ARG A 93 5.90 10.86 2.79
C ARG A 93 6.83 9.74 3.26
N THR A 94 6.38 8.90 4.19
CA THR A 94 7.17 7.76 4.65
C THR A 94 7.47 6.77 3.51
N MET A 95 6.52 6.49 2.61
CA MET A 95 6.76 5.66 1.42
C MET A 95 7.86 6.27 0.54
N ARG A 96 7.78 7.58 0.29
CA ARG A 96 8.79 8.32 -0.50
C ARG A 96 10.16 8.24 0.15
N ASP A 97 10.26 8.56 1.44
CA ASP A 97 11.54 8.60 2.16
C ASP A 97 12.16 7.20 2.24
N THR A 98 11.35 6.18 2.55
CA THR A 98 11.79 4.78 2.56
C THR A 98 12.23 4.32 1.16
N GLY A 99 11.56 4.78 0.10
CA GLY A 99 11.94 4.49 -1.27
C GLY A 99 13.24 5.17 -1.69
N ALA A 100 13.50 6.39 -1.21
CA ALA A 100 14.76 7.09 -1.44
C ALA A 100 15.94 6.40 -0.73
N ASP A 101 15.71 5.92 0.50
CA ASP A 101 16.69 5.17 1.29
C ASP A 101 16.88 3.72 0.81
N MET A 102 15.98 3.23 -0.05
CA MET A 102 16.05 1.89 -0.61
C MET A 102 17.29 1.76 -1.52
N HIS A 103 18.15 0.80 -1.21
CA HIS A 103 19.32 0.50 -2.03
C HIS A 103 18.90 0.20 -3.48
N ASP A 104 19.64 0.71 -4.46
CA ASP A 104 19.21 0.67 -5.87
C ASP A 104 18.86 -0.73 -6.35
N LYS A 105 19.64 -1.77 -6.02
CA LYS A 105 19.36 -3.20 -6.30
C LYS A 105 18.00 -3.75 -5.84
N TYR A 106 17.27 -3.03 -5.00
CA TYR A 106 15.98 -3.45 -4.43
C TYR A 106 14.79 -2.67 -5.04
N LYS A 107 15.06 -1.81 -6.03
CA LYS A 107 14.04 -1.12 -6.83
C LYS A 107 13.77 -1.94 -8.09
N GLU A 108 12.54 -1.90 -8.61
CA GLU A 108 12.17 -2.69 -9.79
C GLU A 108 13.00 -2.30 -11.04
N THR A 109 13.47 -1.05 -11.11
CA THR A 109 14.33 -0.53 -12.19
C THR A 109 15.81 -0.80 -11.99
N SER A 110 16.18 -1.52 -10.94
CA SER A 110 17.56 -1.89 -10.70
C SER A 110 18.06 -2.79 -11.83
N ARG A 111 19.23 -2.45 -12.38
CA ARG A 111 19.90 -3.25 -13.41
C ARG A 111 20.74 -4.36 -12.80
#